data_AF-A0A6B1HTN2-F1
#
_entry.id   AF-A0A6B1HTN2-F1
#
_cell.length_a   1.000
_cell.length_b   1.000
_cell.length_c   1.000
_cell.angle_alpha   90.00
_cell.angle_beta   90.00
_cell.angle_gamma   90.00
#
_symmetry.space_group_name_H-M   'P 1'
#
loop_
_entity.id
_entity.type
_entity.pdbx_description
1 polymer ?
#
loop_
_entity_poly.entity_id
_entity_poly.type
_entity_poly.pdbx_seq_one_letter_code
_entity_poly.pdbx_strand_id
1 'polypeptide(L)'
;MIKDFDKIEGLFELYRDPEENKVFLAIRPDQFDQIYLCSITRTQGDGYFFDSASLVSIGRGWGTFPFVFQRVGKKVFFAHKNVYYRA
;
A
#
# COMPACT_ATOMS: atom_id res chain seq x y z
N MET A 1 -17.00 19.07 8.33
CA MET A 1 -16.58 19.57 7.01
C MET A 1 -16.18 21.02 7.19
N ILE A 2 -14.97 21.42 6.78
CA ILE A 2 -14.57 22.84 6.83
C ILE A 2 -15.15 23.48 5.58
N LYS A 3 -15.89 24.56 5.75
CA LYS A 3 -16.46 25.32 4.63
C LYS A 3 -15.33 25.73 3.68
N ASP A 4 -15.52 25.50 2.38
CA ASP A 4 -14.59 25.86 1.30
C ASP A 4 -13.32 25.01 1.14
N PHE A 5 -13.23 23.84 1.80
CA PHE A 5 -12.11 22.90 1.62
C PHE A 5 -12.57 21.50 1.25
N ASP A 6 -11.89 20.89 0.28
CA ASP A 6 -12.04 19.48 -0.05
C ASP A 6 -11.22 18.63 0.92
N LYS A 7 -11.86 17.62 1.53
CA LYS A 7 -11.16 16.61 2.32
C LYS A 7 -10.61 15.55 1.38
N ILE A 8 -9.28 15.42 1.34
CA ILE A 8 -8.60 14.31 0.66
C ILE A 8 -8.36 13.21 1.68
N GLU A 9 -9.13 12.13 1.59
CA GLU A 9 -8.96 10.96 2.46
C GLU A 9 -7.77 10.10 2.01
N GLY A 10 -7.06 9.52 2.98
CA GLY A 10 -6.03 8.54 2.73
C GLY A 10 -6.59 7.15 2.38
N LEU A 11 -5.71 6.23 1.99
CA LEU A 11 -6.10 4.86 1.66
C LEU A 11 -6.53 4.05 2.90
N PHE A 12 -5.93 4.30 4.06
CA PHE A 12 -6.20 3.54 5.27
C PHE A 12 -6.55 4.45 6.44
N GLU A 13 -7.52 4.00 7.23
CA GLU A 13 -7.64 4.44 8.62
C GLU A 13 -6.71 3.58 9.49
N LEU A 14 -5.98 4.23 10.40
CA LEU A 14 -5.00 3.60 11.28
C LEU A 14 -5.59 3.46 12.69
N TYR A 15 -5.55 2.26 13.24
CA TYR A 15 -5.91 2.00 14.63
C TYR A 15 -4.67 1.50 15.39
N ARG A 16 -4.32 2.16 16.49
CA ARG A 16 -3.19 1.76 17.33
C ARG A 16 -3.70 1.10 18.61
N ASP A 17 -3.17 -0.07 18.90
CA ASP A 17 -3.25 -0.70 20.22
C ASP A 17 -2.02 -0.25 21.03
N PRO A 18 -2.19 0.57 22.07
CA PRO A 18 -1.08 1.09 22.87
C PRO A 18 -0.49 0.06 23.84
N GLU A 19 -1.25 -0.97 24.22
CA GLU A 19 -0.80 -2.00 25.16
C GLU A 19 0.14 -2.99 24.44
N GLU A 20 -0.27 -3.43 23.26
CA GLU A 20 0.48 -4.38 22.44
C GLU A 20 1.47 -3.71 21.47
N ASN A 21 1.46 -2.38 21.41
CA ASN A 21 2.20 -1.55 20.46
C ASN A 21 2.01 -1.99 18.99
N LYS A 22 0.77 -2.36 18.64
CA LYS A 22 0.38 -2.80 17.29
C LYS A 22 -0.35 -1.68 16.56
N VAL A 23 -0.19 -1.62 15.24
CA VAL A 23 -0.94 -0.71 14.36
C VAL A 23 -1.68 -1.56 13.33
N PHE A 24 -2.97 -1.31 13.21
CA PHE A 24 -3.88 -1.98 12.30
C PHE A 24 -4.32 -1.01 11.20
N LEU A 25 -4.46 -1.53 9.98
CA LEU A 25 -4.98 -0.80 8.83
C LEU A 25 -6.40 -1.26 8.55
N ALA A 26 -7.34 -0.32 8.50
CA ALA A 26 -8.72 -0.61 8.13
C ALA A 26 -8.83 -0.83 6.61
N ILE A 27 -9.52 -1.90 6.20
CA ILE A 27 -9.87 -2.15 4.80
C ILE A 27 -11.39 -2.09 4.68
N ARG A 28 -11.88 -1.13 3.90
CA ARG A 28 -13.31 -0.96 3.64
C ARG A 28 -13.77 -1.85 2.47
N PRO A 29 -15.06 -2.26 2.43
CA PRO A 29 -15.58 -3.10 1.36
C PRO A 29 -15.41 -2.52 -0.06
N ASP A 30 -15.42 -1.20 -0.22
CA ASP A 30 -15.22 -0.50 -1.51
C ASP A 30 -13.79 -0.59 -2.05
N GLN A 31 -12.83 -1.01 -1.22
CA GLN A 31 -11.42 -1.09 -1.60
C GLN A 31 -11.03 -2.44 -2.22
N PHE A 32 -11.91 -3.44 -2.18
CA PHE A 32 -11.66 -4.73 -2.82
C PHE A 32 -11.78 -4.62 -4.34
N ASP A 33 -10.96 -5.40 -5.05
CA ASP A 33 -10.91 -5.48 -6.52
C ASP A 33 -10.59 -4.16 -7.25
N GLN A 34 -10.25 -3.10 -6.50
CA GLN A 34 -9.71 -1.83 -7.03
C GLN A 34 -8.21 -1.96 -7.28
N ILE A 35 -7.74 -1.45 -8.42
CA ILE A 35 -6.32 -1.40 -8.75
C ILE A 35 -5.73 -0.14 -8.15
N TYR A 36 -4.83 -0.32 -7.19
CA TYR A 36 -4.01 0.73 -6.62
C TYR A 36 -2.59 0.66 -7.16
N LEU A 37 -1.86 1.76 -7.04
CA LEU A 37 -0.47 1.85 -7.44
C LEU A 37 0.40 1.97 -6.18
N CYS A 38 1.19 0.94 -5.88
CA CYS A 38 2.11 0.95 -4.75
C CYS A 38 3.40 1.63 -5.17
N SER A 39 3.64 2.85 -4.68
CA SER A 39 4.92 3.54 -4.81
C SER A 39 5.53 3.73 -3.43
N ILE A 40 6.73 3.21 -3.23
CA ILE A 40 7.42 3.34 -1.94
C ILE A 40 8.71 4.10 -2.19
N THR A 41 8.80 5.25 -1.54
CA THR A 41 9.98 6.12 -1.56
C THR A 41 10.71 5.98 -0.22
N ARG A 42 12.03 5.79 -0.27
CA ARG A 42 12.89 5.76 0.91
C ARG A 42 13.75 7.02 0.96
N THR A 43 14.01 7.50 2.17
CA THR A 43 14.98 8.56 2.45
C THR A 43 16.33 7.94 2.80
N GLN A 44 17.42 8.59 2.42
CA GLN A 44 18.77 8.12 2.76
C GLN A 44 18.92 7.99 4.29
N GLY A 45 19.45 6.86 4.77
CA GLY A 45 19.81 6.66 6.19
C GLY A 45 19.09 5.54 6.95
N ASP A 46 18.21 4.76 6.31
CA ASP A 46 17.51 3.62 6.93
C ASP A 46 18.27 2.27 6.86
N GLY A 47 19.53 2.29 6.41
CA GLY A 47 20.46 1.15 6.51
C GLY A 47 20.24 0.00 5.52
N TYR A 48 19.40 0.16 4.50
CA TYR A 48 19.23 -0.87 3.46
C TYR A 48 20.44 -0.90 2.51
N PHE A 49 21.01 -2.09 2.29
CA PHE A 49 22.13 -2.30 1.39
C PHE A 49 21.72 -2.00 -0.07
N PHE A 50 22.63 -1.35 -0.81
CA PHE A 50 22.60 -0.97 -2.23
C PHE A 50 22.20 0.49 -2.57
N ASP A 51 23.18 1.13 -3.19
CA ASP A 51 23.19 2.31 -4.08
C ASP A 51 21.94 3.19 -4.05
N SER A 52 22.04 4.36 -3.37
CA SER A 52 21.39 5.68 -3.56
C SER A 52 20.02 5.79 -4.26
N ALA A 53 19.25 4.71 -4.38
CA ALA A 53 18.00 4.64 -5.09
C ALA A 53 16.89 5.02 -4.13
N SER A 54 16.22 6.12 -4.43
CA SER A 54 15.08 6.62 -3.65
C SER A 54 13.84 5.74 -3.77
N LEU A 55 13.78 4.85 -4.77
CA LEU A 55 12.67 3.93 -5.02
C LEU A 55 13.00 2.51 -4.56
N VAL A 56 12.09 1.91 -3.80
CA VAL A 56 12.25 0.53 -3.30
C VAL A 56 11.91 -0.45 -4.41
N SER A 57 12.84 -1.35 -4.71
CA SER A 57 12.55 -2.54 -5.52
C SER A 57 11.81 -3.56 -4.66
N ILE A 58 10.54 -3.84 -4.96
CA ILE A 58 9.77 -4.91 -4.31
C ILE A 58 9.47 -6.00 -5.34
N GLY A 59 10.04 -7.18 -5.13
CA GLY A 59 9.84 -8.33 -6.00
C GLY A 59 10.52 -8.17 -7.36
N ARG A 60 9.77 -8.35 -8.45
CA ARG A 60 10.29 -8.37 -9.84
C ARG A 60 10.23 -7.02 -10.57
N GLY A 61 9.76 -5.97 -9.91
CA GLY A 61 9.66 -4.63 -10.49
C GLY A 61 10.69 -3.69 -9.89
N TRP A 62 11.38 -2.94 -10.76
CA TRP A 62 12.09 -1.73 -10.35
C TRP A 62 11.05 -0.68 -9.97
N GLY A 63 10.84 -0.47 -8.67
CA GLY A 63 9.93 0.56 -8.16
C GLY A 63 8.46 0.17 -8.08
N THR A 64 7.60 1.04 -8.60
CA THR A 64 6.15 1.04 -8.39
C THR A 64 5.45 -0.14 -9.07
N PHE A 65 4.47 -0.77 -8.40
CA PHE A 65 3.69 -1.87 -8.99
C PHE A 65 2.18 -1.78 -8.67
N PRO A 66 1.30 -2.25 -9.58
CA PRO A 66 -0.14 -2.26 -9.33
C PRO A 66 -0.50 -3.38 -8.35
N PHE A 67 -1.35 -3.10 -7.37
CA PHE A 67 -1.87 -4.09 -6.44
C PHE A 67 -3.38 -3.99 -6.29
N VAL A 68 -3.97 -5.07 -5.80
CA VAL A 68 -5.40 -5.17 -5.47
C VAL A 68 -5.56 -5.81 -4.09
N PHE A 69 -6.58 -5.40 -3.34
CA PHE A 69 -7.02 -6.18 -2.19
C PHE A 69 -7.95 -7.28 -2.67
N GLN A 70 -7.57 -8.53 -2.39
CA GLN A 70 -8.36 -9.71 -2.73
C GLN A 70 -8.79 -10.43 -1.45
N ARG A 71 -10.09 -10.58 -1.26
CA ARG A 71 -10.62 -11.37 -0.15
C ARG A 71 -10.79 -12.82 -0.57
N VAL A 72 -10.07 -13.73 0.08
CA VAL A 72 -10.23 -15.18 -0.10
C VAL A 72 -10.65 -15.78 1.23
N GLY A 73 -11.94 -16.10 1.36
CA GLY A 73 -12.55 -16.52 2.61
C GLY A 73 -12.40 -15.47 3.72
N LYS A 74 -11.66 -15.83 4.78
CA LYS A 74 -11.39 -14.97 5.94
C LYS A 74 -10.09 -14.16 5.84
N LYS A 75 -9.33 -14.30 4.75
CA LYS A 75 -8.05 -13.60 4.55
C LYS A 75 -8.18 -12.52 3.49
N VAL A 76 -7.46 -11.41 3.71
CA VAL A 76 -7.29 -10.36 2.72
C VAL A 76 -5.84 -10.41 2.23
N PHE A 77 -5.67 -10.54 0.92
CA PHE A 77 -4.39 -10.54 0.25
C PHE A 77 -4.13 -9.17 -0.35
N PHE A 78 -2.92 -8.67 -0.13
CA PHE A 78 -2.32 -7.63 -0.95
C PHE A 78 -1.67 -8.33 -2.15
N ALA A 79 -2.36 -8.34 -3.30
CA ALA A 79 -1.94 -9.11 -4.45
C ALA A 79 -1.40 -8.20 -5.57
N HIS A 80 -0.20 -8.50 -6.07
CA HIS A 80 0.33 -7.85 -7.27
C HIS A 80 -0.45 -8.36 -8.49
N LYS A 81 -1.11 -7.44 -9.21
CA LYS A 81 -1.82 -7.78 -10.45
C LYS A 81 -0.81 -8.03 -11.58
N ASN A 82 -0.84 -9.21 -12.18
CA ASN A 82 0.04 -9.52 -13.32
C ASN A 82 -0.39 -8.68 -14.54
N VAL A 83 0.45 -7.70 -14.90
CA VAL A 83 0.28 -6.85 -16.08
C VAL A 83 1.23 -7.21 -17.23
N TYR A 84 2.11 -8.20 -17.01
CA TYR A 84 3.13 -8.64 -17.97
C TYR A 84 2.57 -9.57 -19.03
N TYR A 85 1.42 -10.19 -18.76
CA TYR A 85 0.70 -11.02 -19.72
C TYR A 85 -0.60 -10.32 -20.13
N ARG A 86 -0.75 -10.07 -21.43
CA ARG A 86 -1.97 -9.60 -22.06
C ARG A 86 -2.41 -10.69 -23.03
N ALA A 87 -3.63 -11.19 -22.88
CA ALA A 87 -4.27 -12.11 -23.82
C ALA A 87 -4.87 -11.33 -24.99
#